data_AF-A0A497FD51-F1
#
_entry.id   AF-A0A497FD51-F1
#
_cell.length_a   1.000
_cell.length_b   1.000
_cell.length_c   1.000
_cell.angle_alpha   90.00
_cell.angle_beta   90.00
_cell.angle_gamma   90.00
#
_symmetry.space_group_name_H-M   'P 1'
#
loop_
_entity.id
_entity.type
_entity.pdbx_description
1 polymer ?
#
loop_
_entity_poly.entity_id
_entity_poly.type
_entity_poly.pdbx_seq_one_letter_code
_entity_poly.pdbx_strand_id
1 'polypeptide(L)'
;MIYTTENSRRTMELTKLEIKILDMLAKYGKPLSINVLTKKLGIKESMVKKALKQLEKKDLIERIPWHYIRSRTGKIIAKVPNRWRIKDRGLEVLRNYVNNQTISDQDN
;
A
#
# COMPACT_ATOMS: atom_id res chain seq x y z
N MET A 1 20.32 39.04 -6.29
CA MET A 1 20.15 37.68 -6.83
C MET A 1 19.21 36.94 -5.91
N ILE A 2 17.97 36.73 -6.34
CA ILE A 2 16.96 36.01 -5.57
C ILE A 2 17.21 34.53 -5.82
N TYR A 3 17.64 33.79 -4.80
CA TYR A 3 17.70 32.34 -4.86
C TYR A 3 16.26 31.83 -4.84
N THR A 4 15.70 31.52 -6.01
CA THR A 4 14.50 30.70 -6.10
C THR A 4 14.86 29.31 -5.59
N THR A 5 14.52 29.04 -4.32
CA THR A 5 14.46 27.68 -3.81
C THR A 5 13.26 26.98 -4.45
N GLU A 6 13.37 26.64 -5.73
CA GLU A 6 12.61 25.54 -6.33
C GLU A 6 13.17 24.23 -5.78
N ASN A 7 13.05 24.05 -4.46
CA ASN A 7 13.26 22.75 -3.85
C ASN A 7 12.02 21.93 -4.18
N SER A 8 12.08 21.34 -5.37
CA SER A 8 11.18 20.39 -5.97
C SER A 8 10.38 19.62 -4.92
N ARG A 9 9.16 20.08 -4.62
CA ARG A 9 8.10 19.25 -4.04
C ARG A 9 7.78 18.19 -5.09
N ARG A 10 8.64 17.17 -5.22
CA ARG A 10 8.29 15.94 -5.93
C ARG A 10 7.19 15.29 -5.10
N THR A 11 5.96 15.72 -5.33
CA THR A 11 4.78 14.98 -4.91
C THR A 11 4.98 13.57 -5.44
N MET A 12 4.98 12.62 -4.51
CA MET A 12 5.20 11.24 -4.84
C MET A 12 3.95 10.77 -5.61
N GLU A 13 4.03 10.80 -6.94
CA GLU A 13 2.90 10.47 -7.80
C GLU A 13 2.43 9.02 -7.54
N LEU A 14 1.25 8.92 -6.95
CA LEU A 14 0.57 7.65 -6.68
C LEU A 14 -0.65 7.55 -7.58
N THR A 15 -0.75 6.43 -8.26
CA THR A 15 -1.93 6.11 -9.07
C THR A 15 -3.15 5.90 -8.17
N LYS A 16 -4.35 6.10 -8.72
CA LYS A 16 -5.62 5.81 -8.03
C LYS A 16 -5.67 4.37 -7.48
N LEU A 17 -5.03 3.41 -8.16
CA LEU A 17 -4.93 2.03 -7.70
C LEU A 17 -4.00 1.89 -6.48
N GLU A 18 -2.83 2.51 -6.50
CA GLU A 18 -1.90 2.50 -5.38
C GLU A 18 -2.54 3.12 -4.12
N ILE A 19 -3.26 4.24 -4.27
CA ILE A 19 -4.02 4.86 -3.18
C ILE A 19 -5.09 3.93 -2.63
N LYS A 20 -5.90 3.30 -3.49
CA LYS A 20 -6.91 2.32 -3.07
C LYS A 20 -6.31 1.13 -2.31
N ILE A 21 -5.13 0.67 -2.72
CA ILE A 21 -4.43 -0.41 -2.01
C ILE A 21 -3.94 0.07 -0.65
N LEU A 22 -3.36 1.28 -0.55
CA LEU A 22 -2.94 1.85 0.73
C LEU A 22 -4.12 2.03 1.69
N ASP A 23 -5.23 2.58 1.20
CA ASP A 23 -6.47 2.74 1.98
C ASP A 23 -6.99 1.39 2.49
N MET A 24 -7.05 0.37 1.63
CA MET A 24 -7.41 -0.99 2.02
C MET A 24 -6.48 -1.57 3.09
N LEU A 25 -5.16 -1.37 2.97
CA LEU A 25 -4.20 -1.88 3.95
C LEU A 25 -4.32 -1.15 5.30
N ALA A 26 -4.58 0.17 5.28
CA ALA A 26 -4.80 0.97 6.47
C ALA A 26 -6.10 0.56 7.19
N LYS A 27 -7.21 0.46 6.45
CA LYS A 27 -8.54 0.17 7.00
C LYS A 27 -8.64 -1.19 7.68
N TYR A 28 -7.96 -2.21 7.16
CA TYR A 28 -8.03 -3.56 7.71
C TYR A 28 -7.12 -3.77 8.92
N GLY A 29 -6.11 -2.90 9.13
CA GLY A 29 -5.18 -2.97 10.26
C GLY A 29 -4.35 -4.27 10.34
N LYS A 30 -4.43 -5.15 9.34
CA LYS A 30 -3.76 -6.44 9.30
C LYS A 30 -3.18 -6.72 7.91
N PRO A 31 -2.11 -7.54 7.82
CA PRO A 31 -1.51 -7.85 6.53
C PRO A 31 -2.47 -8.59 5.59
N LEU A 32 -2.66 -8.08 4.38
CA LEU A 32 -3.57 -8.66 3.39
C LEU A 32 -2.79 -9.41 2.30
N SER A 33 -3.31 -10.55 1.87
CA SER A 33 -2.75 -11.27 0.72
C SER A 33 -3.26 -10.66 -0.58
N ILE A 34 -2.57 -10.95 -1.68
CA ILE A 34 -2.97 -10.46 -2.99
C ILE A 34 -4.37 -10.93 -3.38
N ASN A 35 -4.74 -12.17 -3.05
CA ASN A 35 -6.06 -12.72 -3.35
C ASN A 35 -7.18 -11.95 -2.63
N VAL A 36 -6.90 -11.44 -1.42
CA VAL A 36 -7.87 -10.61 -0.69
C VAL A 36 -7.98 -9.24 -1.35
N LEU A 37 -6.85 -8.63 -1.73
CA LEU A 37 -6.83 -7.34 -2.41
C LEU A 37 -7.54 -7.39 -3.77
N THR A 38 -7.30 -8.42 -4.59
CA THR A 38 -7.97 -8.60 -5.88
C THR A 38 -9.48 -8.76 -5.71
N LYS A 39 -9.91 -9.64 -4.80
CA LYS A 39 -11.33 -9.90 -4.54
C LYS A 39 -12.06 -8.66 -4.02
N LYS A 40 -11.42 -7.89 -3.14
CA LYS A 40 -12.03 -6.70 -2.52
C LYS A 40 -12.07 -5.51 -3.46
N LEU A 41 -11.04 -5.35 -4.30
CA LEU A 41 -10.99 -4.24 -5.25
C LEU A 41 -11.71 -4.52 -6.57
N GLY A 42 -11.99 -5.80 -6.88
CA GLY A 42 -12.54 -6.19 -8.19
C GLY A 42 -11.54 -6.00 -9.33
N ILE A 43 -10.25 -6.13 -9.04
CA ILE A 43 -9.14 -5.80 -9.95
C ILE A 43 -8.34 -7.04 -10.28
N LYS A 44 -7.89 -7.16 -11.54
CA LYS A 44 -7.02 -8.26 -12.00
C LYS A 44 -5.76 -8.36 -11.15
N GLU A 45 -5.37 -9.59 -10.81
CA GLU A 45 -4.20 -9.88 -9.98
C GLU A 45 -2.90 -9.28 -10.51
N SER A 46 -2.70 -9.28 -11.82
CA SER A 46 -1.51 -8.69 -12.45
C SER A 46 -1.36 -7.19 -12.16
N MET A 47 -2.46 -6.45 -12.15
CA MET A 47 -2.46 -5.02 -11.83
C MET A 47 -2.15 -4.79 -10.35
N VAL A 48 -2.74 -5.61 -9.46
CA VAL A 48 -2.45 -5.54 -8.02
C VAL A 48 -0.98 -5.90 -7.74
N LYS A 49 -0.42 -6.92 -8.39
CA LYS A 49 1.02 -7.26 -8.29
C LYS A 49 1.90 -6.08 -8.69
N LYS A 50 1.59 -5.45 -9.82
CA LYS A 50 2.35 -4.31 -10.32
C LYS A 50 2.30 -3.15 -9.33
N ALA A 51 1.12 -2.81 -8.83
CA ALA A 51 0.95 -1.73 -7.86
C ALA A 51 1.66 -2.02 -6.52
N LEU A 52 1.54 -3.24 -5.98
CA LEU A 52 2.25 -3.65 -4.76
C LEU A 52 3.78 -3.53 -4.94
N LYS A 53 4.32 -3.97 -6.08
CA LYS A 53 5.76 -3.84 -6.37
C LYS A 53 6.21 -2.38 -6.42
N GLN A 54 5.37 -1.47 -6.93
CA GLN A 54 5.68 -0.05 -6.93
C GLN A 54 5.61 0.55 -5.53
N LEU A 55 4.59 0.21 -4.74
CA LEU A 55 4.47 0.63 -3.35
C LEU A 55 5.63 0.13 -2.46
N GLU A 56 6.12 -1.09 -2.71
CA GLU A 56 7.33 -1.63 -2.06
C GLU A 56 8.58 -0.82 -2.42
N LYS A 57 8.80 -0.55 -3.72
CA LYS A 57 9.94 0.29 -4.19
C LYS A 57 9.90 1.70 -3.59
N LYS A 58 8.70 2.19 -3.37
CA LYS A 58 8.38 3.49 -2.77
C LYS A 58 8.49 3.47 -1.24
N ASP A 59 8.74 2.32 -0.62
CA ASP A 59 8.84 2.12 0.82
C ASP A 59 7.58 2.53 1.61
N LEU A 60 6.41 2.40 1.01
CA LEU A 60 5.12 2.73 1.64
C LEU A 60 4.44 1.52 2.29
N ILE A 61 4.83 0.32 1.85
CA ILE A 61 4.32 -0.95 2.35
C ILE A 61 5.47 -1.92 2.60
N GLU A 62 5.18 -2.96 3.36
CA GLU A 62 6.11 -4.05 3.63
C GLU A 62 5.49 -5.39 3.24
N ARG A 63 6.31 -6.24 2.64
CA ARG A 63 5.95 -7.61 2.30
C ARG A 63 6.35 -8.56 3.41
N ILE A 64 5.36 -9.27 3.94
CA ILE A 64 5.54 -10.40 4.82
C ILE A 64 5.64 -11.65 3.94
N PRO A 65 6.81 -12.33 3.91
CA PRO A 65 7.01 -13.49 3.05
C PRO A 65 6.10 -14.65 3.48
N TRP A 66 5.83 -15.53 2.51
CA TRP A 66 5.11 -16.76 2.76
C TRP A 66 5.86 -17.63 3.78
N HIS A 67 5.12 -18.40 4.59
CA HIS A 67 5.69 -19.38 5.51
C HIS A 67 4.77 -20.58 5.64
N TYR A 68 5.31 -21.70 6.13
CA TYR A 68 4.51 -22.86 6.50
C TYR A 68 4.15 -22.80 7.96
N ILE A 69 2.88 -23.09 8.29
CA ILE A 69 2.48 -23.40 9.65
C ILE A 69 2.80 -24.88 9.87
N ARG A 70 3.54 -25.18 10.93
CA ARG A 70 3.88 -26.54 11.34
C ARG A 70 3.10 -26.93 12.59
N SER A 71 2.75 -28.21 12.70
CA SER A 71 2.23 -28.79 13.93
C SER A 71 3.32 -28.82 15.01
N ARG A 72 2.91 -29.06 16.26
CA ARG A 72 3.85 -29.34 17.36
C ARG A 72 4.78 -30.52 17.06
N THR A 73 4.34 -31.45 16.20
CA THR A 73 5.10 -32.62 15.73
C THR A 73 5.92 -32.35 14.46
N GLY A 74 5.98 -31.11 13.97
CA GLY A 74 6.79 -30.71 12.82
C GLY A 74 6.16 -30.93 11.44
N LYS A 75 4.95 -31.50 11.35
CA LYS A 75 4.23 -31.70 10.09
C LYS A 75 3.73 -30.37 9.53
N ILE A 76 3.84 -30.16 8.22
CA ILE A 76 3.31 -28.96 7.55
C ILE A 76 1.78 -29.05 7.53
N ILE A 77 1.11 -28.07 8.14
CA ILE A 77 -0.36 -27.99 8.22
C ILE A 77 -0.90 -27.07 7.13
N ALA A 78 -0.23 -25.95 6.88
CA ALA A 78 -0.73 -24.95 5.94
C ALA A 78 0.41 -24.15 5.31
N LYS A 79 0.18 -23.70 4.07
CA LYS A 79 1.00 -22.67 3.42
C LYS A 79 0.31 -21.32 3.56
N VAL A 80 0.97 -20.39 4.23
CA VAL A 80 0.49 -19.03 4.36
C VAL A 80 1.12 -18.18 3.25
N PRO A 81 0.32 -17.57 2.36
CA PRO A 81 0.86 -16.81 1.22
C PRO A 81 1.51 -15.51 1.67
N ASN A 82 2.23 -14.85 0.75
CA ASN A 82 2.75 -13.50 0.97
C ASN A 82 1.60 -12.55 1.32
N ARG A 83 1.87 -11.65 2.25
CA ARG A 83 0.93 -10.61 2.69
C ARG A 83 1.63 -9.27 2.71
N TRP A 84 0.87 -8.19 2.63
CA TRP A 84 1.39 -6.83 2.65
C TRP A 84 0.75 -6.07 3.79
N ARG A 85 1.56 -5.24 4.47
CA ARG A 85 1.10 -4.28 5.48
C ARG A 85 1.50 -2.88 5.06
N ILE A 86 0.71 -1.88 5.44
CA ILE A 86 1.10 -0.48 5.30
C ILE A 86 2.19 -0.14 6.32
N LYS A 87 3.14 0.72 5.94
CA LYS A 87 4.12 1.33 6.85
C LYS A 87 3.64 2.69 7.33
N ASP A 88 4.27 3.23 8.38
CA ASP A 88 3.94 4.57 8.90
C ASP A 88 4.06 5.66 7.82
N ARG A 89 5.12 5.60 7.00
CA ARG A 89 5.29 6.47 5.83
C ARG A 89 4.15 6.34 4.82
N GLY A 90 3.64 5.13 4.60
CA GLY A 90 2.47 4.90 3.76
C GLY A 90 1.19 5.51 4.31
N LEU A 91 1.00 5.46 5.64
CA LEU A 91 -0.12 6.10 6.32
C LEU A 91 -0.05 7.63 6.23
N GLU A 92 1.14 8.20 6.40
CA GLU A 92 1.36 9.64 6.27
C GLU A 92 1.03 10.14 4.85
N VAL A 93 1.54 9.44 3.83
CA VAL A 93 1.26 9.78 2.43
C VAL A 93 -0.23 9.67 2.12
N LEU A 94 -0.92 8.64 2.64
CA LEU A 94 -2.37 8.50 2.48
C LEU A 94 -3.14 9.65 3.15
N ARG A 95 -2.75 10.06 4.36
CA ARG A 95 -3.36 11.20 5.06
C ARG A 95 -3.18 12.50 4.30
N ASN A 96 -1.96 12.76 3.82
CA ASN A 96 -1.66 13.96 3.02
C ASN A 96 -2.48 13.99 1.72
N TYR A 97 -2.66 12.84 1.07
CA TYR A 97 -3.52 12.73 -0.11
C TYR A 97 -4.98 13.08 0.20
N VAL A 98 -5.55 12.53 1.27
CA VAL A 98 -6.93 12.82 1.69
C VAL A 98 -7.11 14.30 2.04
N ASN A 99 -6.19 14.86 2.82
CA ASN A 99 -6.25 16.27 3.24
C ASN A 99 -6.17 17.23 2.04
N ASN A 100 -5.33 16.93 1.04
CA ASN A 100 -5.21 17.76 -0.16
C ASN A 100 -6.48 17.69 -1.03
N GLN A 101 -7.21 16.57 -1.04
CA GLN A 101 -8.51 16.47 -1.72
C GLN A 101 -9.59 17.29 -1.00
N THR A 102 -9.64 17.22 0.33
CA THR A 102 -10.63 17.99 1.09
C THR A 102 -10.45 19.50 0.97
N ILE A 103 -9.21 19.99 0.77
CA ILE A 103 -8.95 21.42 0.56
C ILE A 103 -9.40 21.84 -0.85
N SER A 104 -9.19 21.02 -1.88
CA SER A 104 -9.63 21.36 -3.24
C SER A 104 -11.14 21.42 -3.41
N ASP A 105 -11.92 20.71 -2.58
CA ASP A 105 -13.39 20.73 -2.62
C ASP A 105 -13.99 21.93 -1.85
N GLN A 106 -13.19 22.69 -1.08
CA GLN A 106 -13.66 23.88 -0.34
C GLN A 106 -13.43 25.21 -1.08
N ASP A 107 -12.62 25.20 -2.15
CA ASP A 107 -12.29 26.39 -2.96
C ASP A 107 -13.07 26.44 -4.29
N ASN A 108 -14.21 25.75 -4.38
CA ASN A 108 -15.08 25.69 -5.58
C ASN A 108 -16.55 25.94 -5.20
#